data_AF-A0A2H0WPJ4-F1
#
_entry.id   AF-A0A2H0WPJ4-F1
#
_cell.length_a   1.000
_cell.length_b   1.000
_cell.length_c   1.000
_cell.angle_alpha   90.00
_cell.angle_beta   90.00
_cell.angle_gamma   90.00
#
_symmetry.space_group_name_H-M   'P 1'
#
loop_
_entity.id
_entity.type
_entity.pdbx_description
1 polymer ?
#
loop_
_entity_poly.entity_id
_entity_poly.type
_entity_poly.pdbx_seq_one_letter_code
_entity_poly.pdbx_strand_id
1 'polypeptide(L)'
;MIYELSKTGAKFIEIPAVYGARRAGESKVGFSIQFVKDIIETFKNSTRIRIERSRQFIKFGTVGFIGFIVNALGLELFYQLGLRPDVSAALGAEMAIISNFTLNNIWTFKERKIMKFLEVIKKFLMFNLTSAGAVVIQFIVVGLGVKFTSDAWRQLWLVVAIGFFIIPYNWFMYNKIIWKKK
;
A
#
# COMPACT_ATOMS: atom_id res chain seq x y z
N MET A 1 1.54 -26.65 -2.66
CA MET A 1 2.13 -27.17 -1.41
C MET A 1 3.10 -26.19 -0.76
N ILE A 2 4.18 -25.77 -1.44
CA ILE A 2 5.17 -24.79 -0.92
C ILE A 2 4.51 -23.47 -0.49
N TYR A 3 3.54 -22.96 -1.26
CA TYR A 3 2.80 -21.74 -0.91
C TYR A 3 2.08 -21.84 0.44
N GLU A 4 1.35 -22.92 0.68
CA GLU A 4 0.60 -23.10 1.95
C GLU A 4 1.57 -23.26 3.13
N LEU A 5 2.68 -23.97 2.95
CA LEU A 5 3.75 -24.07 3.96
C LEU A 5 4.40 -22.70 4.25
N SER A 6 4.44 -21.78 3.27
CA SER A 6 4.95 -20.43 3.52
C SER A 6 4.08 -19.59 4.44
N LYS A 7 2.80 -19.96 4.60
CA LYS A 7 1.87 -19.27 5.52
C LYS A 7 2.04 -19.73 6.97
N THR A 8 2.61 -20.90 7.22
CA THR A 8 2.75 -21.47 8.57
C THR A 8 4.00 -20.99 9.31
N GLY A 9 4.83 -20.15 8.69
CA GLY A 9 6.09 -19.68 9.27
C GLY A 9 7.26 -20.65 9.11
N ALA A 10 7.11 -21.68 8.27
CA ALA A 10 8.20 -22.60 7.95
C ALA A 10 9.39 -21.85 7.32
N LYS A 11 10.61 -22.17 7.75
CA LYS A 11 11.84 -21.66 7.15
C LYS A 11 12.19 -22.48 5.92
N PHE A 12 12.38 -21.82 4.79
CA PHE A 12 12.87 -22.45 3.56
C PHE A 12 14.38 -22.28 3.51
N ILE A 13 15.09 -23.38 3.28
CA ILE A 13 16.51 -23.40 2.98
C ILE A 13 16.70 -23.98 1.58
N GLU A 14 17.55 -23.35 0.79
CA GLU A 14 17.96 -23.90 -0.51
C GLU A 14 19.29 -24.62 -0.29
N ILE A 15 19.29 -25.93 -0.56
CA ILE A 15 20.50 -26.76 -0.45
C ILE A 15 21.14 -26.79 -1.85
N PRO A 16 22.40 -26.36 -1.99
CA PRO A 16 23.07 -26.41 -3.29
C PRO A 16 23.20 -27.86 -3.75
N ALA A 17 22.67 -28.15 -4.94
CA ALA A 17 22.76 -29.45 -5.59
C ALA A 17 23.54 -29.32 -6.89
N VAL A 18 24.50 -30.24 -7.11
CA VAL A 18 25.24 -30.32 -8.36
C VAL A 18 24.49 -31.26 -9.30
N TYR A 19 23.88 -30.70 -10.35
CA TYR A 19 23.16 -31.47 -11.36
C TYR A 19 24.13 -31.94 -12.45
N GLY A 20 24.35 -33.25 -12.53
CA GLY A 20 25.21 -33.87 -13.54
C GLY A 20 24.50 -34.05 -14.90
N ALA A 21 25.30 -34.24 -15.96
CA ALA A 21 24.77 -34.56 -17.29
C ALA A 21 24.05 -35.92 -17.29
N ARG A 22 22.90 -35.97 -17.96
CA ARG A 22 22.13 -37.21 -18.14
C ARG A 22 22.94 -38.18 -19.01
N ARG A 23 23.11 -39.43 -18.56
CA ARG A 23 23.89 -40.46 -19.27
C ARG A 23 23.07 -41.33 -20.23
N ALA A 24 21.75 -41.41 -20.05
CA ALA A 24 20.85 -42.20 -20.90
C ALA A 24 19.38 -41.74 -20.82
N GLY A 25 18.59 -42.06 -21.86
CA GLY A 25 17.15 -41.82 -21.97
C GLY A 25 16.77 -40.45 -22.56
N GLU A 26 15.54 -40.35 -23.09
CA GLU A 26 15.02 -39.11 -23.70
C GLU A 26 14.40 -38.16 -22.66
N SER A 27 14.39 -36.86 -22.98
CA SER A 27 13.74 -35.83 -22.16
C SER A 27 12.22 -35.94 -22.29
N LYS A 28 11.55 -36.27 -21.18
CA LYS A 28 10.08 -36.25 -21.08
C LYS A 28 9.50 -34.84 -20.98
N VAL A 29 10.35 -33.82 -20.83
CA VAL A 29 9.96 -32.40 -20.80
C VAL A 29 10.13 -31.84 -22.21
N GLY A 30 9.23 -32.24 -23.10
CA GLY A 30 9.02 -31.56 -24.38
C GLY A 30 8.01 -30.43 -24.23
N PHE A 31 7.91 -29.54 -25.22
CA PHE A 31 6.84 -28.55 -25.36
C PHE A 31 5.49 -29.22 -25.65
N SER A 32 5.01 -30.02 -24.69
CA SER A 32 3.71 -30.65 -24.74
C SER A 32 2.62 -29.62 -24.38
N ILE A 33 1.40 -29.86 -24.85
CA ILE A 33 0.22 -29.10 -24.43
C ILE A 33 0.04 -29.13 -22.90
N GLN A 34 0.47 -30.21 -22.24
CA GLN A 34 0.50 -30.29 -20.78
C GLN A 34 1.48 -29.28 -20.17
N PHE A 35 2.69 -29.16 -20.71
CA PHE A 35 3.68 -28.18 -20.24
C PHE A 35 3.16 -26.73 -20.35
N VAL A 36 2.47 -26.39 -21.44
CA VAL A 36 1.86 -25.05 -21.61
C VAL A 36 0.75 -24.83 -20.58
N LYS A 37 -0.10 -25.84 -20.32
CA LYS A 37 -1.11 -25.77 -19.25
C LYS A 37 -0.49 -25.56 -17.88
N ASP A 38 0.59 -26.28 -17.56
CA ASP A 38 1.29 -26.17 -16.28
C ASP A 38 1.94 -24.78 -16.09
N ILE A 39 2.49 -24.19 -17.16
CA ILE A 39 2.99 -22.80 -17.15
C ILE A 39 1.86 -21.82 -16.86
N ILE A 40 0.74 -21.93 -17.57
CA ILE A 40 -0.41 -21.03 -17.40
C ILE A 40 -1.00 -21.18 -15.99
N GLU A 41 -1.12 -22.41 -15.50
CA GLU A 41 -1.57 -22.69 -14.13
C GLU A 41 -0.63 -22.07 -13.10
N THR A 42 0.68 -22.23 -13.29
CA THR A 42 1.71 -21.63 -12.43
C THR A 42 1.61 -20.11 -12.42
N PHE A 43 1.41 -19.49 -13.59
CA PHE A 43 1.26 -18.04 -13.70
C PHE A 43 -0.02 -17.55 -13.02
N LYS A 44 -1.15 -18.23 -13.23
CA LYS A 44 -2.44 -17.93 -12.58
C LYS A 44 -2.35 -18.07 -11.07
N ASN A 45 -1.76 -19.17 -10.58
CA ASN A 45 -1.60 -19.43 -9.16
C ASN A 45 -0.64 -18.41 -8.53
N SER A 46 0.49 -18.10 -9.18
CA SER A 46 1.44 -17.08 -8.70
C SER A 46 0.81 -15.70 -8.63
N THR A 47 0.00 -15.33 -9.62
CA THR A 47 -0.74 -14.05 -9.64
C THR A 47 -1.78 -14.01 -8.53
N ARG A 48 -2.57 -15.07 -8.35
CA ARG A 48 -3.54 -15.18 -7.25
C ARG A 48 -2.87 -15.03 -5.88
N ILE A 49 -1.76 -15.73 -5.66
CA ILE A 49 -0.94 -15.66 -4.45
C ILE A 49 -0.47 -14.22 -4.19
N ARG A 50 0.01 -13.53 -5.25
CA ARG A 50 0.47 -12.15 -5.14
C ARG A 50 -0.68 -11.19 -4.83
N ILE A 51 -1.86 -11.39 -5.42
CA ILE A 51 -3.06 -10.61 -5.13
C ILE A 51 -3.52 -10.84 -3.69
N GLU A 52 -3.56 -12.09 -3.22
CA GLU A 52 -3.90 -12.42 -1.82
C GLU A 52 -2.92 -11.74 -0.84
N ARG A 53 -1.61 -11.80 -1.14
CA ARG A 53 -0.57 -11.12 -0.35
C ARG A 53 -0.68 -9.59 -0.43
N SER A 54 -1.19 -9.06 -1.54
CA SER A 54 -1.38 -7.61 -1.78
C SER A 54 -2.79 -7.12 -1.42
N ARG A 55 -3.67 -7.96 -0.89
CA ARG A 55 -5.07 -7.59 -0.58
C ARG A 55 -5.14 -6.43 0.41
N GLN A 56 -4.20 -6.37 1.36
CA GLN A 56 -4.07 -5.25 2.29
C GLN A 56 -3.66 -3.96 1.56
N PHE A 57 -2.82 -4.04 0.53
CA PHE A 57 -2.42 -2.89 -0.29
C PHE A 57 -3.59 -2.35 -1.11
N ILE A 58 -4.37 -3.25 -1.72
CA ILE A 58 -5.58 -2.86 -2.47
C ILE A 58 -6.58 -2.16 -1.54
N LYS A 59 -6.86 -2.74 -0.36
CA LYS A 59 -7.73 -2.11 0.65
C LYS A 59 -7.20 -0.76 1.09
N PHE A 60 -5.90 -0.65 1.34
CA PHE A 60 -5.26 0.62 1.69
C PHE A 60 -5.48 1.69 0.60
N GLY A 61 -5.29 1.34 -0.68
CA GLY A 61 -5.57 2.23 -1.80
C GLY A 61 -7.04 2.64 -1.88
N THR A 62 -7.98 1.69 -1.71
CA THR A 62 -9.42 1.97 -1.68
C THR A 62 -9.80 2.90 -0.53
N VAL A 63 -9.28 2.66 0.68
CA VAL A 63 -9.53 3.54 1.83
C VAL A 63 -8.96 4.93 1.57
N GLY A 64 -7.75 5.04 1.03
CA GLY A 64 -7.17 6.33 0.65
C GLY A 64 -8.03 7.11 -0.34
N PHE A 65 -8.60 6.43 -1.35
CA PHE A 65 -9.54 7.04 -2.29
C PHE A 65 -10.84 7.50 -1.62
N ILE A 66 -11.41 6.70 -0.72
CA ILE A 66 -12.57 7.12 0.09
C ILE A 66 -12.23 8.35 0.91
N GLY A 67 -11.06 8.38 1.57
CA GLY A 67 -10.59 9.54 2.32
C GLY A 67 -10.45 10.79 1.46
N PHE A 68 -9.99 10.66 0.21
CA PHE A 68 -9.95 11.79 -0.73
C PHE A 68 -11.36 12.35 -1.02
N ILE A 69 -12.35 11.49 -1.25
CA ILE A 69 -13.74 11.92 -1.45
C ILE A 69 -14.28 12.60 -0.18
N VAL A 70 -14.04 12.00 1.00
CA VAL A 70 -14.46 12.56 2.28
C VAL A 70 -13.83 13.93 2.53
N ASN A 71 -12.56 14.14 2.15
CA ASN A 71 -11.92 15.44 2.24
C ASN A 71 -12.65 16.47 1.36
N ALA A 72 -12.86 16.15 0.09
CA ALA A 72 -13.51 17.07 -0.86
C ALA A 72 -14.94 17.43 -0.41
N LEU A 73 -15.73 16.45 0.04
CA LEU A 73 -17.07 16.68 0.54
C LEU A 73 -17.07 17.47 1.86
N GLY A 74 -16.13 17.17 2.76
CA GLY A 74 -15.99 17.90 4.03
C GLY A 74 -15.64 19.37 3.79
N LEU A 75 -14.66 19.63 2.92
CA LEU A 75 -14.27 20.99 2.53
C LEU A 75 -15.46 21.76 1.98
N GLU A 76 -16.18 21.18 1.01
CA GLU A 76 -17.34 21.83 0.40
C GLU A 76 -18.45 22.10 1.42
N LEU A 77 -18.73 21.13 2.30
CA LEU A 77 -19.72 21.29 3.36
C LEU A 77 -19.37 22.44 4.30
N PHE A 78 -18.14 22.50 4.79
CA PHE A 78 -17.69 23.57 5.70
C PHE A 78 -17.64 24.93 5.01
N TYR A 79 -17.28 24.96 3.72
CA TYR A 79 -17.32 26.18 2.92
C TYR A 79 -18.75 26.71 2.75
N GLN A 80 -19.72 25.84 2.44
CA GLN A 80 -21.14 26.22 2.36
C GLN A 80 -21.72 26.70 3.70
N LEU A 81 -21.15 26.27 4.83
CA LEU A 81 -21.50 26.76 6.16
C LEU A 81 -20.92 28.15 6.49
N GLY A 82 -20.25 28.80 5.52
CA GLY A 82 -19.73 30.16 5.65
C GLY A 82 -18.37 30.25 6.35
N LEU A 83 -17.67 29.14 6.53
CA LEU A 83 -16.31 29.14 7.08
C LEU A 83 -15.29 29.62 6.04
N ARG A 84 -14.21 30.23 6.52
CA ARG A 84 -13.09 30.65 5.68
C ARG A 84 -12.52 29.44 4.90
N PRO A 85 -12.12 29.60 3.63
CA PRO A 85 -11.58 28.51 2.81
C PRO A 85 -10.47 27.71 3.50
N ASP A 86 -9.56 28.41 4.18
CA ASP A 86 -8.43 27.80 4.91
C ASP A 86 -8.91 26.87 6.03
N VAL A 87 -9.94 27.30 6.75
CA VAL A 87 -10.52 26.56 7.89
C VAL A 87 -11.35 25.38 7.38
N SER A 88 -12.12 25.57 6.31
CA SER A 88 -12.87 24.50 5.65
C SER A 88 -11.96 23.40 5.13
N ALA A 89 -10.83 23.77 4.51
CA ALA A 89 -9.83 22.83 4.04
C ALA A 89 -9.17 22.05 5.20
N ALA A 90 -8.83 22.73 6.30
CA ALA A 90 -8.29 22.08 7.49
C ALA A 90 -9.28 21.07 8.10
N LEU A 91 -10.55 21.47 8.28
CA LEU A 91 -11.59 20.60 8.85
C LEU A 91 -11.93 19.42 7.92
N GLY A 92 -11.96 19.63 6.61
CA GLY A 92 -12.12 18.55 5.62
C GLY A 92 -10.96 17.55 5.67
N ALA A 93 -9.73 18.04 5.80
CA ALA A 93 -8.55 17.18 5.94
C ALA A 93 -8.58 16.36 7.23
N GLU A 94 -8.94 16.95 8.37
CA GLU A 94 -9.11 16.24 9.64
C GLU A 94 -10.20 15.16 9.55
N MET A 95 -11.34 15.48 8.94
CA MET A 95 -12.42 14.51 8.73
C MET A 95 -11.94 13.32 7.86
N ALA A 96 -11.16 13.59 6.82
CA ALA A 96 -10.56 12.56 5.98
C ALA A 96 -9.53 11.70 6.73
N ILE A 97 -8.69 12.31 7.59
CA ILE A 97 -7.73 11.61 8.44
C ILE A 97 -8.46 10.65 9.39
N ILE A 98 -9.52 11.13 10.06
CA ILE A 98 -10.33 10.31 10.99
C ILE A 98 -10.99 9.15 10.25
N SER A 99 -11.59 9.41 9.09
CA SER A 99 -12.22 8.39 8.25
C SER A 99 -11.20 7.34 7.80
N ASN A 100 -10.05 7.77 7.29
CA ASN A 100 -8.98 6.89 6.84
C ASN A 100 -8.44 6.02 7.98
N PHE A 101 -8.19 6.59 9.15
CA PHE A 101 -7.70 5.84 10.30
C PHE A 101 -8.73 4.80 10.76
N THR A 102 -10.00 5.20 10.84
CA THR A 102 -11.10 4.33 11.27
C THR A 102 -11.28 3.16 10.30
N LEU A 103 -11.41 3.44 9.00
CA LEU A 103 -11.55 2.42 7.96
C LEU A 103 -10.35 1.47 7.91
N ASN A 104 -9.13 2.00 8.04
CA ASN A 104 -7.94 1.16 8.08
C ASN A 104 -7.91 0.24 9.31
N ASN A 105 -8.32 0.73 10.49
CA ASN A 105 -8.34 -0.08 11.71
C ASN A 105 -9.44 -1.16 11.68
N ILE A 106 -10.63 -0.86 11.13
CA ILE A 106 -11.75 -1.83 11.11
C ILE A 106 -11.69 -2.82 9.94
N TRP A 107 -11.12 -2.41 8.79
CA TRP A 107 -11.23 -3.19 7.55
C TRP A 107 -9.89 -3.60 6.94
N THR A 108 -8.94 -2.67 6.77
CA THR A 108 -7.63 -2.96 6.15
C THR A 108 -6.79 -3.88 7.03
N PHE A 109 -6.70 -3.54 8.33
CA PHE A 109 -5.92 -4.27 9.32
C PHE A 109 -6.78 -4.97 10.37
N LYS A 110 -7.95 -5.50 9.96
CA LYS A 110 -8.92 -6.18 10.85
C LYS A 110 -8.27 -7.27 11.73
N GLU A 111 -7.30 -8.01 11.19
CA GLU A 111 -6.55 -9.06 11.92
C GLU A 111 -5.65 -8.51 13.04
N ARG A 112 -5.32 -7.21 13.00
CA ARG A 112 -4.50 -6.49 13.98
C ARG A 112 -5.24 -5.29 14.53
N LYS A 113 -6.55 -5.43 14.72
CA LYS A 113 -7.42 -4.36 15.19
C LYS A 113 -6.95 -3.89 16.57
N ILE A 114 -6.77 -2.58 16.69
CA ILE A 114 -6.45 -1.94 17.96
C ILE A 114 -7.78 -1.73 18.71
N MET A 115 -7.93 -2.37 19.87
CA MET A 115 -9.15 -2.33 20.68
C MET A 115 -9.01 -1.42 21.92
N LYS A 116 -7.78 -1.16 22.38
CA LYS A 116 -7.53 -0.35 23.58
C LYS A 116 -7.57 1.15 23.25
N PHE A 117 -8.41 1.91 23.94
CA PHE A 117 -8.61 3.35 23.69
C PHE A 117 -7.31 4.18 23.72
N LEU A 118 -6.46 3.98 24.73
CA LEU A 118 -5.16 4.67 24.81
C LEU A 118 -4.22 4.32 23.65
N GLU A 119 -4.29 3.09 23.14
CA GLU A 119 -3.49 2.64 22.01
C GLU A 119 -4.03 3.20 20.69
N VAL A 120 -5.36 3.34 20.56
CA VAL A 120 -6.02 4.04 19.45
C VAL A 120 -5.54 5.49 19.37
N ILE A 121 -5.57 6.23 20.48
CA ILE A 121 -5.10 7.64 20.51
C ILE A 121 -3.62 7.73 20.15
N LYS A 122 -2.76 6.89 20.75
CA LYS A 122 -1.32 6.89 20.44
C LYS A 122 -1.06 6.62 18.95
N LYS A 123 -1.78 5.66 18.37
CA LYS A 123 -1.64 5.28 16.97
C LYS A 123 -2.24 6.32 16.02
N PHE A 124 -3.29 7.03 16.44
CA PHE A 124 -3.85 8.17 15.74
C PHE A 124 -2.87 9.37 15.70
N LEU A 125 -2.20 9.66 16.81
CA LEU A 125 -1.14 10.68 16.84
C LEU A 125 0.05 10.29 15.96
N MET A 126 0.48 9.03 16.03
CA MET A 126 1.52 8.51 15.12
C MET A 126 1.08 8.60 13.66
N PHE A 127 -0.18 8.32 13.36
CA PHE A 127 -0.74 8.44 12.01
C PHE A 127 -0.66 9.88 11.51
N ASN A 128 -1.05 10.86 12.32
CA ASN A 128 -0.92 12.28 12.00
C ASN A 128 0.53 12.68 11.71
N LEU A 129 1.48 12.24 12.54
CA LEU A 129 2.91 12.47 12.30
C LEU A 129 3.38 11.85 10.97
N THR A 130 2.92 10.64 10.65
CA THR A 130 3.26 10.00 9.36
C THR A 130 2.66 10.78 8.19
N SER A 131 1.42 11.24 8.29
CA SER A 131 0.77 12.08 7.27
C SER A 131 1.50 13.41 7.08
N ALA A 132 1.94 14.05 8.15
CA ALA A 132 2.77 15.27 8.06
C ALA A 132 4.09 14.98 7.30
N GLY A 133 4.74 13.85 7.57
CA GLY A 133 5.92 13.42 6.82
C GLY A 133 5.64 13.24 5.32
N ALA A 134 4.47 12.71 4.94
CA ALA A 134 4.07 12.60 3.54
C ALA A 134 3.90 13.97 2.85
N VAL A 135 3.35 14.97 3.56
CA VAL A 135 3.25 16.35 3.05
C VAL A 135 4.63 16.97 2.84
N VAL A 136 5.56 16.74 3.77
CA VAL A 136 6.96 17.21 3.63
C VAL A 136 7.64 16.57 2.42
N ILE A 137 7.45 15.26 2.22
CA ILE A 137 7.96 14.56 1.02
C ILE A 137 7.36 15.17 -0.25
N GLN A 138 6.05 15.42 -0.27
CA GLN A 138 5.40 16.06 -1.41
C GLN A 138 6.03 17.43 -1.71
N PHE A 139 6.20 18.27 -0.69
CA PHE A 139 6.78 19.60 -0.83
C PHE A 139 8.20 19.55 -1.40
N ILE A 140 9.04 18.64 -0.90
CA ILE A 140 10.43 18.47 -1.37
C ILE A 140 10.46 17.97 -2.81
N VAL A 141 9.72 16.90 -3.14
CA VAL A 141 9.76 16.28 -4.47
C VAL A 141 9.22 17.24 -5.54
N VAL A 142 8.07 17.88 -5.27
CA VAL A 142 7.47 18.84 -6.21
C VAL A 142 8.32 20.10 -6.30
N GLY A 143 8.81 20.62 -5.18
CA GLY A 143 9.63 21.83 -5.15
C GLY A 143 10.96 21.66 -5.91
N LEU A 144 11.65 20.53 -5.70
CA LEU A 144 12.86 20.21 -6.46
C LEU A 144 12.54 19.96 -7.93
N GLY A 145 11.48 19.19 -8.22
CA GLY A 145 11.06 18.90 -9.59
C GLY A 145 10.81 20.16 -10.41
N VAL A 146 10.01 21.08 -9.86
CA VAL A 146 9.73 22.38 -10.50
C VAL A 146 11.00 23.22 -10.66
N LYS A 147 11.92 23.19 -9.68
CA LYS A 147 13.20 23.91 -9.76
C LYS A 147 14.09 23.41 -10.91
N PHE A 148 14.06 22.12 -11.24
CA PHE A 148 14.89 21.54 -12.30
C PHE A 148 14.25 21.58 -13.69
N THR A 149 12.92 21.60 -13.80
CA THR A 149 12.24 21.56 -15.10
C THR A 149 11.58 22.89 -15.46
N SER A 150 10.52 23.27 -14.73
CA SER A 150 9.70 24.50 -14.84
C SER A 150 8.34 24.25 -14.16
N ASP A 151 7.60 25.31 -13.83
CA ASP A 151 6.27 25.24 -13.18
C ASP A 151 5.22 24.51 -14.05
N ALA A 152 5.38 24.50 -15.37
CA ALA A 152 4.50 23.76 -16.28
C ALA A 152 4.42 22.25 -15.98
N TRP A 153 5.47 21.69 -15.35
CA TRP A 153 5.57 20.27 -15.00
C TRP A 153 5.10 19.98 -13.58
N ARG A 154 4.60 20.96 -12.83
CA ARG A 154 4.18 20.80 -11.43
C ARG A 154 3.19 19.66 -11.23
N GLN A 155 2.21 19.52 -12.13
CA GLN A 155 1.21 18.47 -12.06
C GLN A 155 1.80 17.07 -12.28
N LEU A 156 2.78 16.94 -13.19
CA LEU A 156 3.49 15.68 -13.39
C LEU A 156 4.34 15.33 -12.17
N TRP A 157 5.04 16.30 -11.58
CA TRP A 157 5.80 16.10 -10.35
C TRP A 157 4.92 15.73 -9.15
N LEU A 158 3.69 16.24 -9.08
CA LEU A 158 2.71 15.82 -8.08
C LEU A 158 2.33 14.34 -8.25
N VAL A 159 2.05 13.89 -9.47
CA VAL A 159 1.75 12.47 -9.76
C VAL A 159 2.94 11.59 -9.42
N VAL A 160 4.16 12.02 -9.75
CA VAL A 160 5.40 11.30 -9.41
C VAL A 160 5.60 11.22 -7.90
N ALA A 161 5.42 12.33 -7.18
CA ALA A 161 5.50 12.38 -5.72
C ALA A 161 4.50 11.41 -5.08
N ILE A 162 3.25 11.40 -5.54
CA ILE A 162 2.20 10.52 -5.01
C ILE A 162 2.53 9.05 -5.30
N GLY A 163 2.81 8.72 -6.56
CA GLY A 163 3.00 7.34 -7.01
C GLY A 163 4.27 6.67 -6.46
N PHE A 164 5.40 7.37 -6.51
CA PHE A 164 6.71 6.78 -6.22
C PHE A 164 7.21 7.04 -4.80
N PHE A 165 6.71 8.07 -4.12
CA PHE A 165 7.22 8.44 -2.79
C PHE A 165 6.15 8.31 -1.72
N ILE A 166 5.02 9.00 -1.86
CA ILE A 166 4.00 9.10 -0.79
C ILE A 166 3.30 7.76 -0.57
N ILE A 167 2.83 7.09 -1.63
CA ILE A 167 2.15 5.79 -1.49
C ILE A 167 3.09 4.74 -0.88
N PRO A 168 4.32 4.53 -1.38
CA PRO A 168 5.27 3.60 -0.76
C PRO A 168 5.63 3.96 0.68
N TYR A 169 5.85 5.25 0.97
CA TYR A 169 6.15 5.74 2.32
C TYR A 169 5.00 5.45 3.28
N ASN A 170 3.78 5.83 2.94
CA ASN A 170 2.60 5.60 3.78
C ASN A 170 2.38 4.10 4.00
N TRP A 171 2.48 3.29 2.96
CA TRP A 171 2.37 1.84 3.06
C TRP A 171 3.40 1.24 4.02
N PHE A 172 4.65 1.68 3.94
CA PHE A 172 5.73 1.25 4.82
C PHE A 172 5.46 1.65 6.28
N MET A 173 5.11 2.91 6.51
CA MET A 173 4.82 3.42 7.84
C MET A 173 3.64 2.69 8.48
N TYR A 174 2.59 2.41 7.70
CA TYR A 174 1.39 1.74 8.20
C TYR A 174 1.70 0.30 8.61
N ASN A 175 2.47 -0.44 7.80
CA ASN A 175 2.80 -1.83 8.10
C ASN A 175 3.84 -2.00 9.21
N LYS A 176 4.84 -1.11 9.28
CA LYS A 176 5.97 -1.28 10.20
C LYS A 176 5.74 -0.61 11.55
N ILE A 177 5.12 0.59 11.56
CA ILE A 177 5.00 1.42 12.76
C ILE A 177 3.60 1.33 13.34
N ILE A 178 2.57 1.56 12.52
CA ILE A 178 1.19 1.68 13.03
C ILE A 178 0.60 0.29 13.33
N TRP A 179 0.55 -0.61 12.35
CA TRP A 179 0.01 -1.97 12.51
C TRP A 179 1.09 -3.04 12.40
N LYS A 180 2.09 -2.98 13.31
CA LYS A 180 3.21 -3.94 13.36
C LYS A 180 2.71 -5.40 13.48
N LYS A 181 3.28 -6.32 12.70
CA LYS A 181 3.12 -7.78 12.94
C LYS A 181 3.72 -8.10 14.31
N LYS A 182 2.94 -8.73 15.20
CA LYS A 182 3.50 -9.44 16.34
C LYS A 182 4.24 -10.67 15.84
#